data_AF-A0A2D6NX81-F1
#
_entry.id   AF-A0A2D6NX81-F1
#
_cell.length_a   1.000
_cell.length_b   1.000
_cell.length_c   1.000
_cell.angle_alpha   90.00
_cell.angle_beta   90.00
_cell.angle_gamma   90.00
#
_symmetry.space_group_name_H-M   'P 1'
#
loop_
_entity.id
_entity.type
_entity.pdbx_description
1 polymer ?
#
loop_
_entity_poly.entity_id
_entity_poly.type
_entity_poly.pdbx_seq_one_letter_code
_entity_poly.pdbx_strand_id
1 'polypeptide(L)'
;MNGFGKYTRALNYTQKLEGKSKIDIKDFRRVQDLKKRLKHTGMKLRSLELTRIFFFILLYSSVVSAFTSFIPGSEIITGNLAKIGSVIGSTVSLVIIGILSKTIALYILDLNMISAHLIAIYSKHAKHRNIWKKKKQKR
;
A
#
# COMPACT_ATOMS: atom_id res chain seq x y z
N MET A 1 7.49 -6.25 0.04
CA MET A 1 6.98 -4.94 -0.44
C MET A 1 5.72 -5.15 -1.28
N ASN A 2 4.65 -5.71 -0.69
CA ASN A 2 3.49 -6.18 -1.47
C ASN A 2 2.44 -5.09 -1.72
N GLY A 3 2.43 -4.00 -0.94
CA GLY A 3 1.46 -2.92 -1.08
C GLY A 3 1.76 -2.03 -2.29
N PHE A 4 3.00 -1.54 -2.39
CA PHE A 4 3.42 -0.70 -3.51
C PHE A 4 3.31 -1.41 -4.87
N GLY A 5 3.71 -2.68 -4.95
CA GLY A 5 3.56 -3.47 -6.18
C GLY A 5 2.11 -3.65 -6.63
N LYS A 6 1.19 -3.83 -5.67
CA LYS A 6 -0.26 -3.90 -5.95
C LYS A 6 -0.82 -2.57 -6.44
N TYR A 7 -0.41 -1.44 -5.84
CA TYR A 7 -0.78 -0.11 -6.31
C TYR A 7 -0.33 0.15 -7.75
N THR A 8 0.95 -0.10 -8.06
CA THR A 8 1.50 0.14 -9.40
C THR A 8 0.79 -0.73 -10.45
N ARG A 9 0.46 -1.98 -10.11
CA ARG A 9 -0.31 -2.88 -10.99
C ARG A 9 -1.72 -2.35 -11.25
N ALA A 10 -2.43 -1.91 -10.21
CA ALA A 10 -3.75 -1.31 -10.32
C ALA A 10 -3.74 -0.03 -11.17
N LEU A 11 -2.76 0.84 -10.94
CA LEU A 11 -2.60 2.08 -11.70
C LEU A 11 -2.35 1.81 -13.19
N ASN A 12 -1.39 0.93 -13.50
CA ASN A 12 -1.07 0.58 -14.89
C ASN A 12 -2.28 -0.05 -15.61
N TYR A 13 -3.05 -0.88 -14.90
CA TYR A 13 -4.25 -1.50 -15.47
C TYR A 13 -5.35 -0.47 -15.78
N THR A 14 -5.61 0.44 -14.85
CA THR A 14 -6.63 1.49 -15.04
C THR A 14 -6.25 2.48 -16.14
N GLN A 15 -4.96 2.84 -16.26
CA GLN A 15 -4.46 3.66 -17.37
C GLN A 15 -4.61 2.97 -18.73
N LYS A 16 -4.32 1.66 -18.81
CA LYS A 16 -4.54 0.88 -20.05
C LYS A 16 -6.02 0.82 -20.45
N LEU A 17 -6.94 0.76 -19.48
CA LEU A 17 -8.38 0.78 -19.75
C LEU A 17 -8.87 2.15 -20.24
N GLU A 18 -8.32 3.22 -19.67
CA GLU A 18 -8.62 4.60 -20.08
C GLU A 18 -8.22 4.87 -21.53
N GLY A 19 -7.01 4.45 -21.94
CA GLY A 19 -6.57 4.59 -23.33
C GLY A 19 -7.47 3.85 -24.35
N LYS A 20 -8.23 2.84 -23.91
CA LYS A 20 -9.11 2.04 -24.76
C LYS A 20 -10.58 2.52 -24.75
N SER A 21 -10.97 3.36 -23.79
CA SER A 21 -12.38 3.65 -23.48
C SER A 21 -12.65 5.16 -23.45
N LYS A 22 -13.57 5.66 -24.28
CA LYS A 22 -14.09 7.03 -24.08
C LYS A 22 -15.13 6.96 -22.97
N ILE A 23 -14.85 7.62 -21.85
CA ILE A 23 -15.75 7.73 -20.70
C ILE A 23 -16.78 8.82 -21.00
N ASP A 24 -18.02 8.60 -20.58
CA ASP A 24 -19.09 9.60 -20.68
C ASP A 24 -18.88 10.73 -19.65
N ILE A 25 -19.35 11.94 -19.96
CA ILE A 25 -19.14 13.15 -19.15
C ILE A 25 -19.75 12.98 -17.74
N LYS A 26 -20.85 12.24 -17.62
CA LYS A 26 -21.52 11.95 -16.33
C LYS A 26 -20.64 11.11 -15.39
N ASP A 27 -19.89 10.14 -15.93
CA ASP A 27 -19.02 9.28 -15.13
C ASP A 27 -17.62 9.87 -14.95
N PHE A 28 -17.26 10.90 -15.72
CA PHE A 28 -15.94 11.52 -15.70
C PHE A 28 -15.56 12.07 -14.32
N ARG A 29 -16.46 12.81 -13.65
CA ARG A 29 -16.21 13.31 -12.29
C ARG A 29 -15.98 12.17 -11.29
N ARG A 30 -16.79 11.11 -11.36
CA ARG A 30 -16.68 9.94 -10.49
C ARG A 30 -15.36 9.19 -10.70
N VAL A 31 -14.91 9.08 -11.96
CA VAL A 31 -13.62 8.48 -12.30
C VAL A 31 -12.45 9.32 -11.80
N GLN A 32 -12.52 10.65 -11.94
CA GLN A 32 -11.49 11.55 -11.40
C GLN A 32 -11.37 11.43 -9.88
N ASP A 33 -12.50 11.39 -9.16
CA ASP A 33 -12.50 11.21 -7.71
C ASP A 33 -11.91 9.86 -7.29
N LEU A 34 -12.29 8.77 -7.98
CA LEU A 34 -11.73 7.44 -7.73
C LEU A 34 -10.22 7.41 -8.00
N LYS A 35 -9.73 8.08 -9.05
CA LYS A 35 -8.29 8.21 -9.33
C LYS A 35 -7.56 9.01 -8.26
N LYS A 36 -8.15 10.11 -7.79
CA LYS A 36 -7.59 10.92 -6.69
C LYS A 36 -7.48 10.09 -5.42
N ARG A 37 -8.52 9.33 -5.08
CA ARG A 37 -8.53 8.37 -3.96
C ARG A 37 -7.47 7.28 -4.15
N LEU A 38 -7.35 6.70 -5.34
CA LEU A 38 -6.33 5.69 -5.67
C LEU A 38 -4.91 6.21 -5.44
N LYS A 39 -4.60 7.41 -5.95
CA LYS A 39 -3.29 8.07 -5.77
C LYS A 39 -3.01 8.35 -4.29
N HIS A 40 -3.99 8.89 -3.57
CA HIS A 40 -3.88 9.16 -2.15
C HIS A 40 -3.64 7.88 -1.33
N THR A 41 -4.41 6.81 -1.60
CA THR A 41 -4.23 5.49 -0.97
C THR A 41 -2.84 4.91 -1.28
N GLY A 42 -2.36 5.04 -2.52
CA GLY A 42 -1.00 4.63 -2.90
C GLY A 42 0.10 5.37 -2.14
N MET A 43 -0.03 6.69 -1.99
CA MET A 43 0.92 7.50 -1.20
C MET A 43 0.91 7.10 0.28
N LYS A 44 -0.27 6.91 0.87
CA LYS A 44 -0.39 6.44 2.27
C LYS A 44 0.21 5.06 2.46
N LEU A 45 -0.04 4.12 1.55
CA LEU A 45 0.58 2.78 1.57
C LEU A 45 2.10 2.86 1.55
N ARG A 46 2.68 3.71 0.69
CA ARG A 46 4.14 3.90 0.63
C ARG A 46 4.68 4.48 1.94
N SER A 47 4.00 5.48 2.50
CA SER A 47 4.38 6.06 3.79
C SER A 47 4.35 5.01 4.90
N LEU A 48 3.26 4.24 5.03
CA LEU A 48 3.14 3.18 6.03
C LEU A 48 4.18 2.08 5.86
N GLU A 49 4.49 1.67 4.62
CA GLU A 49 5.54 0.69 4.34
C GLU A 49 6.93 1.21 4.76
N LEU A 50 7.25 2.48 4.47
CA LEU A 50 8.50 3.11 4.91
C LEU A 50 8.60 3.22 6.43
N THR A 51 7.52 3.67 7.09
CA THR A 51 7.46 3.74 8.55
C THR A 51 7.66 2.35 9.16
N ARG A 52 7.04 1.32 8.59
CA ARG A 52 7.23 -0.07 9.06
C ARG A 52 8.68 -0.53 8.90
N ILE A 53 9.34 -0.22 7.78
CA ILE A 53 10.77 -0.54 7.58
C ILE A 53 11.63 0.15 8.63
N PHE A 54 11.36 1.43 8.90
CA PHE A 54 12.07 2.17 9.95
C PHE A 54 11.95 1.51 11.32
N PHE A 55 10.74 1.10 11.72
CA PHE A 55 10.55 0.36 12.97
C PHE A 55 11.19 -1.04 12.95
N PHE A 56 11.26 -1.72 11.80
CA PHE A 56 12.02 -2.96 11.69
C PHE A 56 13.51 -2.74 11.90
N ILE A 57 14.08 -1.66 11.37
CA ILE A 57 15.49 -1.31 11.59
C ILE A 57 15.73 -1.02 13.08
N LEU A 58 14.86 -0.23 13.73
CA LEU A 58 14.95 0.03 15.16
C LEU A 58 14.86 -1.26 15.99
N LEU A 59 13.90 -2.12 15.66
CA LEU A 59 13.73 -3.41 16.34
C LEU A 59 14.97 -4.28 16.16
N TYR A 60 15.48 -4.40 14.93
CA TYR A 60 16.66 -5.19 14.63
C TYR A 60 17.89 -4.68 15.40
N SER A 61 18.13 -3.37 15.39
CA SER A 61 19.22 -2.75 16.16
C SER A 61 19.08 -3.01 17.67
N SER A 62 17.86 -2.93 18.21
CA SER A 62 17.59 -3.21 19.62
C SER A 62 17.88 -4.68 19.98
N VAL A 63 17.48 -5.61 19.12
CA VAL A 63 17.72 -7.05 19.30
C VAL A 63 19.22 -7.36 19.21
N VAL A 64 19.92 -6.83 18.21
CA VAL A 64 21.38 -6.99 18.08
C VAL A 64 22.10 -6.42 19.31
N SER A 65 21.72 -5.24 19.78
CA SER A 65 22.28 -4.64 21.00
C SER A 65 22.00 -5.48 22.26
N ALA A 66 20.85 -6.15 22.33
CA ALA A 66 20.57 -7.07 23.42
C ALA A 66 21.49 -8.31 23.34
N PHE A 67 21.66 -8.92 22.17
CA PHE A 67 22.53 -10.08 21.97
C PHE A 67 24.01 -9.79 22.25
N THR A 68 24.54 -8.66 21.79
CA THR A 68 25.94 -8.29 22.05
C THR A 68 26.22 -8.08 23.54
N SER A 69 25.20 -7.71 24.32
CA SER A 69 25.30 -7.51 25.77
C SER A 69 25.41 -8.80 26.60
N PHE A 70 25.24 -9.98 25.96
CA PHE A 70 25.44 -11.30 26.56
C PHE A 70 26.83 -11.89 26.26
N ILE A 71 27.66 -11.22 25.45
CA ILE A 71 29.03 -11.65 25.17
C ILE A 71 29.93 -11.21 26.35
N PRO A 72 30.63 -12.14 27.03
CA PRO A 72 31.52 -11.78 28.13
C PRO A 72 32.63 -10.83 27.63
N GLY A 73 32.79 -9.68 28.31
CA GLY A 73 33.70 -8.59 27.91
C GLY A 73 33.02 -7.33 27.34
N SER A 74 31.71 -7.35 27.07
CA SER A 74 30.95 -6.18 26.57
C SER A 74 30.40 -5.26 27.68
N GLU A 75 30.67 -5.59 28.95
CA GLU A 75 30.06 -4.99 30.13
C GLU A 75 30.33 -3.48 30.26
N ILE A 76 31.44 -3.01 29.69
CA ILE A 76 31.87 -1.61 29.69
C ILE A 76 30.92 -0.71 28.86
N ILE A 77 30.17 -1.28 27.90
CA ILE A 77 29.34 -0.52 26.94
C ILE A 77 27.85 -0.55 27.32
N THR A 78 27.38 -1.57 28.04
CA THR A 78 25.95 -1.82 28.25
C THR A 78 25.55 -1.75 29.72
N GLY A 79 25.33 -0.54 30.24
CA GLY A 79 24.71 -0.35 31.56
C GLY A 79 23.27 -0.88 31.62
N ASN A 80 22.81 -1.31 32.80
CA ASN A 80 21.48 -1.93 33.01
C ASN A 80 20.29 -1.10 32.48
N LEU A 81 20.40 0.23 32.44
CA LEU A 81 19.40 1.13 31.82
C LEU A 81 19.25 0.90 30.31
N ALA A 82 20.35 0.63 29.59
CA ALA A 82 20.31 0.33 28.15
C ALA A 82 19.66 -1.03 27.87
N LYS A 83 19.85 -2.02 28.77
CA LYS A 83 19.21 -3.34 28.66
C LYS A 83 17.68 -3.24 28.84
N ILE A 84 17.21 -2.51 29.86
CA ILE A 84 15.76 -2.31 30.11
C ILE A 84 15.13 -1.45 29.01
N GLY A 85 15.81 -0.38 28.57
CA GLY A 85 15.38 0.45 27.45
C GLY A 85 15.28 -0.32 26.13
N SER A 86 16.18 -1.27 25.88
CA SER A 86 16.14 -2.17 24.72
C SER A 86 14.92 -3.10 24.75
N VAL A 87 14.59 -3.71 25.89
CA VAL A 87 13.42 -4.61 26.01
C VAL A 87 12.11 -3.84 25.84
N ILE A 88 11.99 -2.66 26.44
CA ILE A 88 10.79 -1.82 26.31
C ILE A 88 10.68 -1.28 24.87
N GLY A 89 11.78 -0.78 24.29
CA GLY A 89 11.82 -0.23 22.93
C GLY A 89 11.53 -1.28 21.85
N SER A 90 12.02 -2.51 22.00
CA SER A 90 11.73 -3.62 21.10
C SER A 90 10.27 -4.06 21.17
N THR A 91 9.70 -4.16 22.38
CA THR A 91 8.28 -4.48 22.59
C THR A 91 7.37 -3.43 21.95
N VAL A 92 7.65 -2.13 22.18
CA VAL A 92 6.90 -1.02 21.58
C VAL A 92 7.04 -1.04 20.04
N SER A 93 8.24 -1.30 19.52
CA SER A 93 8.47 -1.40 18.08
C SER A 93 7.67 -2.54 17.46
N LEU A 94 7.60 -3.71 18.11
CA LEU A 94 6.78 -4.84 17.66
C LEU A 94 5.29 -4.50 17.60
N VAL A 95 4.76 -3.85 18.64
CA VAL A 95 3.35 -3.40 18.67
C VAL A 95 3.06 -2.45 17.51
N ILE A 96 3.94 -1.47 17.29
CA ILE A 96 3.80 -0.50 16.19
C ILE A 96 3.87 -1.20 14.83
N ILE A 97 4.81 -2.13 14.62
CA ILE A 97 4.90 -2.93 13.39
C ILE A 97 3.62 -3.74 13.16
N GLY A 98 3.03 -4.30 14.22
CA GLY A 98 1.76 -5.02 14.16
C GLY A 98 0.61 -4.12 13.69
N ILE A 99 0.46 -2.95 14.30
CA ILE A 99 -0.56 -1.94 13.92
C ILE A 99 -0.35 -1.48 12.48
N LEU A 100 0.88 -1.16 12.09
CA LEU A 100 1.21 -0.75 10.72
C LEU A 100 0.88 -1.85 9.72
N SER A 101 1.15 -3.11 10.05
CA SER A 101 0.86 -4.25 9.18
C SER A 101 -0.64 -4.46 8.98
N LYS A 102 -1.45 -4.35 10.05
CA LYS A 102 -2.91 -4.37 9.91
C LYS A 102 -3.44 -3.19 9.09
N THR A 103 -2.91 -2.00 9.34
CA THR A 103 -3.29 -0.79 8.61
C THR A 103 -2.97 -0.91 7.11
N ILE A 104 -1.80 -1.45 6.76
CA ILE A 104 -1.42 -1.74 5.36
C ILE A 104 -2.42 -2.72 4.72
N ALA A 105 -2.84 -3.76 5.43
CA ALA A 105 -3.81 -4.73 4.91
C ALA A 105 -5.16 -4.06 4.58
N LEU A 106 -5.64 -3.16 5.43
CA LEU A 106 -6.85 -2.38 5.18
C LEU A 106 -6.72 -1.50 3.93
N TYR A 107 -5.62 -0.75 3.81
CA TYR A 107 -5.41 0.08 2.61
C TYR A 107 -5.25 -0.74 1.33
N ILE A 108 -4.73 -1.96 1.39
CA ILE A 108 -4.70 -2.87 0.23
C ILE A 108 -6.12 -3.29 -0.17
N LEU A 109 -7.00 -3.53 0.80
CA LEU A 109 -8.40 -3.88 0.54
C LEU A 109 -9.15 -2.70 -0.11
N ASP A 110 -8.97 -1.48 0.41
CA ASP A 110 -9.50 -0.26 -0.19
C ASP A 110 -9.01 -0.08 -1.63
N LEU A 111 -7.72 -0.33 -1.86
CA LEU A 111 -7.12 -0.23 -3.19
C LEU A 111 -7.75 -1.23 -4.17
N ASN A 112 -8.03 -2.45 -3.73
CA ASN A 112 -8.73 -3.44 -4.54
C ASN A 112 -10.17 -3.00 -4.85
N MET A 113 -10.89 -2.47 -3.87
CA MET A 113 -12.26 -1.97 -4.06
C MET A 113 -12.33 -0.78 -5.04
N ILE A 114 -11.42 0.20 -4.89
CA ILE A 114 -11.34 1.36 -5.79
C ILE A 114 -11.01 0.90 -7.22
N SER A 115 -10.05 -0.02 -7.34
CA SER A 115 -9.66 -0.58 -8.63
C SER A 115 -10.81 -1.34 -9.28
N ALA A 116 -11.53 -2.17 -8.55
CA ALA A 116 -12.71 -2.88 -9.05
C ALA A 116 -13.80 -1.91 -9.53
N HIS A 117 -14.05 -0.82 -8.79
CA HIS A 117 -14.98 0.23 -9.20
C HIS A 117 -14.56 0.91 -10.51
N LEU A 118 -13.28 1.26 -10.66
CA LEU A 118 -12.77 1.83 -11.90
C LEU A 118 -12.94 0.84 -13.07
N ILE A 119 -12.60 -0.43 -12.86
CA ILE A 119 -12.74 -1.48 -13.88
C ILE A 119 -14.20 -1.65 -14.30
N ALA A 120 -15.15 -1.63 -13.36
CA ALA A 120 -16.58 -1.74 -13.66
C ALA A 120 -17.05 -0.60 -14.57
N ILE A 121 -16.64 0.64 -14.28
CA ILE A 121 -16.99 1.82 -15.10
C ILE A 121 -16.38 1.69 -16.51
N TYR A 122 -15.09 1.38 -16.61
CA TYR A 122 -14.42 1.23 -17.89
C TYR A 122 -14.98 0.07 -18.74
N SER A 123 -15.29 -1.06 -18.11
CA SER A 123 -15.88 -2.24 -18.77
C SER A 123 -17.29 -1.94 -19.32
N LYS A 124 -18.12 -1.23 -18.56
CA LYS A 124 -19.45 -0.79 -19.00
C LYS A 124 -19.34 0.04 -20.28
N HIS A 125 -18.44 1.02 -20.32
CA HIS A 125 -18.23 1.88 -21.48
C HIS A 125 -17.63 1.14 -22.68
N ALA A 126 -16.70 0.20 -22.46
CA ALA A 126 -16.16 -0.64 -23.53
C ALA A 126 -17.23 -1.53 -24.18
N LYS A 127 -18.15 -2.10 -23.37
CA LYS A 127 -19.27 -2.93 -23.86
C LYS A 127 -20.24 -2.11 -24.72
N HIS A 128 -20.61 -0.91 -24.30
CA HIS A 128 -21.47 -0.02 -25.09
C HIS A 128 -20.86 0.35 -26.45
N ARG A 129 -19.55 0.62 -26.49
CA ARG A 129 -18.84 0.94 -27.75
C ARG A 129 -18.85 -0.23 -28.74
N ASN A 130 -18.68 -1.46 -28.25
CA ASN A 130 -18.68 -2.66 -29.12
C ASN A 130 -20.06 -2.96 -29.70
N ILE A 131 -21.14 -2.72 -28.93
CA ILE A 131 -22.52 -2.85 -29.43
C ILE A 131 -22.79 -1.82 -30.53
N TRP A 132 -22.35 -0.57 -30.34
CA TRP A 132 -22.47 0.48 -31.35
C TRP A 132 -21.71 0.15 -32.64
N LYS A 133 -20.47 -0.34 -32.55
CA LYS A 133 -19.70 -0.77 -33.72
C LYS A 133 -20.38 -1.92 -34.48
N LYS A 134 -20.89 -2.94 -33.78
CA LYS A 134 -21.62 -4.06 -34.40
C LYS A 134 -22.91 -3.61 -35.10
N LYS A 135 -23.64 -2.64 -34.55
CA LYS A 135 -24.83 -2.07 -35.22
C LYS A 135 -24.47 -1.28 -36.48
N LYS A 136 -23.31 -0.61 -36.49
CA LYS A 136 -22.85 0.18 -37.65
C LYS A 136 -22.30 -0.67 -38.80
N GLN A 137 -21.80 -1.87 -38.53
CA GLN A 137 -21.34 -2.83 -39.54
C GLN A 137 -22.45 -3.66 -40.19
N LYS A 138 -23.67 -3.63 -39.63
CA LYS A 138 -24.85 -4.35 -40.16
C LYS A 138 -25.78 -3.45 -40.99
N ARG A 139 -25.45 -2.18 -41.14
CA ARG A 139 -26.10 -1.23 -42.05
C ARG A 139 -25.14 -0.95 -43.20
#